data_AF-A0A3N4M1W1-F1
#
_entry.id   AF-A0A3N4M1W1-F1
#
_cell.length_a   1.000
_cell.length_b   1.000
_cell.length_c   1.000
_cell.angle_alpha   90.00
_cell.angle_beta   90.00
_cell.angle_gamma   90.00
#
_symmetry.space_group_name_H-M   'P 1'
#
loop_
_entity.id
_entity.type
_entity.pdbx_description
1 polymer ?
#
loop_
_entity_poly.entity_id
_entity_poly.type
_entity_poly.pdbx_seq_one_letter_code
_entity_poly.pdbx_strand_id
1 'polypeptide(L)'
;MALCHISTHTITPAATLPLLRTAGHVYTFKQHQPFTPNACRQFSTAKTLPFEFFSSKRSQETKGNVQPLSLPSEPAWPHPVYTEKQMNDIKIAHRETKNWSDWVALSAVRILRWSFDRATGYKHDKQVALGKANPANPPKQYFAMTSDKWLIRFIFLESIAGVPGMVGAMLRHLHSLRKLRRDNGWIETLLEEAYNERMHLLTFLKLRNPGWFMRFMILGAQGVFFNGFFLSYLISPRTCHRFVGYLEEEAVITYTRAIADIDAGKIPEWNELPAPDIAINYWQMKKGATMRDLLNYVRADEAKHREVNHTLANLAQEVDPNPFLIKYEVPEIVERPVKGLQFTKPTGWDREEVLTMASTKTNMPM
;
A
#
# COMPACT_ATOMS: atom_id res chain seq x y z
N MET A 1 -83.94 16.68 -9.05
CA MET A 1 -83.01 16.36 -10.15
C MET A 1 -82.06 15.29 -9.63
N ALA A 2 -82.56 14.06 -9.53
CA ALA A 2 -82.55 12.99 -10.55
C ALA A 2 -81.41 12.01 -10.19
N LEU A 3 -81.68 11.03 -9.31
CA LEU A 3 -82.25 9.68 -9.59
C LEU A 3 -81.17 8.75 -10.17
N CYS A 4 -80.91 7.54 -9.66
CA CYS A 4 -81.81 6.38 -9.62
C CYS A 4 -81.29 5.36 -8.57
N HIS A 5 -82.07 4.99 -7.54
CA HIS A 5 -83.03 3.86 -7.44
C HIS A 5 -82.39 2.48 -7.12
N ILE A 6 -82.53 2.01 -5.88
CA ILE A 6 -83.52 1.04 -5.34
C ILE A 6 -83.12 -0.42 -5.64
N SER A 7 -82.85 -1.22 -4.61
CA SER A 7 -83.87 -2.14 -4.05
C SER A 7 -83.34 -2.96 -2.87
N THR A 8 -84.19 -3.05 -1.85
CA THR A 8 -84.16 -3.96 -0.71
C THR A 8 -84.36 -5.41 -1.12
N HIS A 9 -83.80 -6.39 -0.39
CA HIS A 9 -84.57 -7.54 0.14
C HIS A 9 -83.73 -8.36 1.13
N THR A 10 -84.21 -8.42 2.37
CA THR A 10 -83.86 -9.38 3.41
C THR A 10 -84.66 -10.68 3.23
N ILE A 11 -84.00 -11.84 3.33
CA ILE A 11 -84.64 -13.14 3.64
C ILE A 11 -83.75 -13.89 4.65
N THR A 12 -84.36 -14.18 5.79
CA THR A 12 -83.93 -15.06 6.92
C THR A 12 -84.37 -16.53 6.66
N PRO A 13 -84.21 -17.49 7.60
CA PRO A 13 -83.00 -18.04 8.24
C PRO A 13 -83.02 -19.61 8.24
N ALA A 14 -82.16 -20.20 9.08
CA ALA A 14 -82.28 -21.51 9.77
C ALA A 14 -81.61 -22.76 9.16
N ALA A 15 -80.64 -23.33 9.91
CA ALA A 15 -80.77 -24.68 10.51
C ALA A 15 -79.51 -25.07 11.34
N THR A 16 -79.66 -24.99 12.66
CA THR A 16 -79.33 -25.95 13.72
C THR A 16 -78.29 -27.10 13.50
N LEU A 17 -77.20 -27.05 14.29
CA LEU A 17 -76.49 -28.06 15.16
C LEU A 17 -76.59 -29.59 14.87
N PRO A 18 -75.61 -30.47 15.26
CA PRO A 18 -74.85 -30.42 16.53
C PRO A 18 -73.36 -30.93 16.59
N LEU A 19 -72.75 -30.58 17.74
CA LEU A 19 -71.65 -31.18 18.53
C LEU A 19 -70.96 -32.50 18.08
N LEU A 20 -69.61 -32.55 18.23
CA LEU A 20 -68.94 -33.44 19.21
C LEU A 20 -67.44 -33.10 19.46
N ARG A 21 -67.08 -32.95 20.76
CA ARG A 21 -65.86 -33.42 21.49
C ARG A 21 -64.47 -33.33 20.81
N THR A 22 -63.44 -32.72 21.42
CA THR A 22 -62.70 -33.25 22.58
C THR A 22 -61.64 -32.24 23.10
N ALA A 23 -61.21 -32.44 24.33
CA ALA A 23 -60.42 -31.53 25.16
C ALA A 23 -58.89 -31.56 24.93
N GLY A 24 -58.30 -30.37 25.07
CA GLY A 24 -57.02 -30.00 25.70
C GLY A 24 -55.80 -30.89 25.55
N HIS A 25 -54.70 -30.31 25.05
CA HIS A 25 -53.34 -30.56 25.56
C HIS A 25 -52.53 -29.25 25.56
N VAL A 26 -51.79 -29.09 26.66
CA VAL A 26 -50.96 -27.96 27.07
C VAL A 26 -49.80 -27.77 26.09
N TYR A 27 -49.64 -26.56 25.55
CA TYR A 27 -48.44 -26.19 24.80
C TYR A 27 -47.39 -25.60 25.74
N THR A 28 -46.27 -26.30 25.82
CA THR A 28 -45.05 -25.88 26.51
C THR A 28 -44.37 -24.73 25.76
N PHE A 29 -44.03 -23.68 26.49
CA PHE A 29 -43.20 -22.56 26.06
C PHE A 29 -41.80 -23.07 25.68
N LYS A 30 -41.44 -23.04 24.39
CA LYS A 30 -40.04 -23.18 23.96
C LYS A 30 -39.33 -21.84 24.14
N GLN A 31 -38.36 -21.80 25.04
CA GLN A 31 -37.41 -20.70 25.20
C GLN A 31 -36.80 -20.32 23.84
N HIS A 32 -36.91 -19.03 23.50
CA HIS A 32 -36.16 -18.42 22.42
C HIS A 32 -34.65 -18.53 22.71
N GLN A 33 -33.91 -19.19 21.83
CA GLN A 33 -32.46 -19.03 21.78
C GLN A 33 -32.14 -17.62 21.27
N PRO A 34 -31.12 -16.93 21.83
CA PRO A 34 -30.72 -15.63 21.35
C PRO A 34 -30.09 -15.76 19.95
N PHE A 35 -30.59 -14.93 19.04
CA PHE A 35 -30.02 -14.69 17.72
C PHE A 35 -28.57 -14.22 17.90
N THR A 36 -27.59 -15.01 17.45
CA THR A 36 -26.20 -14.57 17.36
C THR A 36 -25.99 -13.83 16.03
N PRO A 37 -25.69 -12.52 15.99
CA PRO A 37 -25.17 -11.91 14.80
C PRO A 37 -23.64 -12.02 14.87
N ASN A 38 -23.01 -12.88 14.06
CA ASN A 38 -21.62 -12.75 13.62
C ASN A 38 -21.20 -13.95 12.75
N ALA A 39 -21.61 -13.93 11.49
CA ALA A 39 -20.87 -14.64 10.45
C ALA A 39 -20.00 -13.59 9.72
N CYS A 40 -18.87 -13.24 10.33
CA CYS A 40 -17.83 -12.48 9.64
C CYS A 40 -17.17 -13.43 8.65
N ARG A 41 -17.24 -13.12 7.34
CA ARG A 41 -16.62 -13.93 6.29
C ARG A 41 -15.11 -13.96 6.54
N GLN A 42 -14.60 -15.10 6.98
CA GLN A 42 -13.16 -15.32 7.06
C GLN A 42 -12.62 -15.52 5.65
N PHE A 43 -11.56 -14.78 5.29
CA PHE A 43 -10.74 -15.05 4.10
C PHE A 43 -9.93 -16.35 4.31
N SER A 44 -10.62 -17.49 4.43
CA SER A 44 -10.02 -18.81 4.28
C SER A 44 -11.13 -19.86 4.25
N THR A 45 -11.40 -20.38 3.05
CA THR A 45 -11.93 -21.74 2.89
C THR A 45 -11.20 -22.37 1.72
N ALA A 46 -10.20 -23.19 2.06
CA ALA A 46 -9.56 -24.05 1.09
C ALA A 46 -10.54 -25.16 0.67
N LYS A 47 -10.92 -25.15 -0.61
CA LYS A 47 -11.01 -26.36 -1.44
C LYS A 47 -10.38 -26.04 -2.79
N THR A 48 -9.31 -26.76 -3.08
CA THR A 48 -8.48 -26.65 -4.29
C THR A 48 -9.28 -27.08 -5.52
N LEU A 49 -9.49 -26.13 -6.44
CA LEU A 49 -9.65 -26.42 -7.86
C LEU A 49 -8.49 -25.74 -8.59
N PRO A 50 -7.71 -26.46 -9.43
CA PRO A 50 -6.58 -25.86 -10.11
C PRO A 50 -7.08 -25.08 -11.32
N PHE A 51 -7.32 -23.77 -11.14
CA PHE A 51 -7.34 -22.84 -12.26
C PHE A 51 -5.91 -22.32 -12.48
N GLU A 52 -5.17 -23.01 -13.35
CA GLU A 52 -3.79 -22.69 -13.74
C GLU A 52 -3.73 -21.43 -14.64
N PHE A 53 -4.01 -20.23 -14.10
CA PHE A 53 -3.74 -18.98 -14.84
C PHE A 53 -2.34 -18.39 -14.53
N PHE A 54 -1.74 -18.83 -13.42
CA PHE A 54 -0.37 -18.49 -13.03
C PHE A 54 0.33 -19.74 -12.51
N SER A 55 0.55 -20.72 -13.40
CA SER A 55 1.32 -21.90 -13.03
C SER A 55 2.81 -21.53 -12.94
N SER A 56 3.39 -21.82 -11.77
CA SER A 56 4.83 -21.80 -11.44
C SER A 56 5.65 -22.81 -12.28
N LYS A 57 5.09 -23.34 -13.37
CA LYS A 57 5.70 -24.37 -14.23
C LYS A 57 6.95 -23.90 -14.98
N ARG A 58 7.26 -22.60 -15.04
CA ARG A 58 8.49 -22.11 -15.69
C ARG A 58 9.78 -22.67 -15.04
N SER A 59 9.73 -23.15 -13.80
CA SER A 59 10.93 -23.71 -13.14
C SER A 59 11.02 -25.24 -13.14
N GLN A 60 10.02 -25.97 -13.66
CA GLN A 60 10.01 -27.45 -13.61
C GLN A 60 10.08 -28.14 -14.97
N GLU A 61 10.13 -27.39 -16.07
CA GLU A 61 10.10 -27.95 -17.43
C GLU A 61 11.46 -27.98 -18.15
N THR A 62 12.57 -27.72 -17.46
CA THR A 62 13.91 -28.03 -17.99
C THR A 62 14.33 -29.47 -17.64
N LYS A 63 13.69 -30.46 -18.27
CA LYS A 63 14.25 -31.82 -18.43
C LYS A 63 15.31 -31.85 -19.54
N GLY A 64 16.27 -30.94 -19.43
CA GLY A 64 17.47 -30.86 -20.23
C GLY A 64 18.56 -30.30 -19.34
N ASN A 65 19.76 -30.86 -19.46
CA ASN A 65 20.94 -30.53 -18.65
C ASN A 65 21.49 -29.13 -18.98
N VAL A 66 20.62 -28.11 -18.95
CA VAL A 66 20.96 -26.71 -19.17
C VAL A 66 21.18 -26.15 -17.77
N GLN A 67 22.44 -25.97 -17.40
CA GLN A 67 22.75 -25.12 -16.26
C GLN A 67 22.05 -23.78 -16.48
N PRO A 68 21.25 -23.28 -15.53
CA PRO A 68 20.73 -21.93 -15.65
C PRO A 68 21.93 -21.01 -15.87
N LEU A 69 21.91 -20.24 -16.95
CA LEU A 69 22.94 -19.25 -17.25
C LEU A 69 22.83 -18.12 -16.22
N SER A 70 23.27 -18.37 -14.99
CA SER A 70 23.34 -17.38 -13.92
C SER A 70 24.72 -16.74 -13.97
N LEU A 71 25.01 -16.05 -15.06
CA LEU A 71 26.09 -15.07 -15.04
C LEU A 71 25.63 -13.93 -14.10
N PRO A 72 26.45 -13.50 -13.13
CA PRO A 72 26.13 -12.34 -12.32
C PRO A 72 25.98 -11.13 -13.25
N SER A 73 24.75 -10.63 -13.42
CA SER A 73 24.50 -9.35 -14.08
C SER A 73 24.39 -8.27 -13.03
N GLU A 74 25.08 -7.15 -13.22
CA GLU A 74 24.86 -5.98 -12.37
C GLU A 74 23.41 -5.51 -12.47
N PRO A 75 22.77 -5.14 -11.34
CA PRO A 75 21.41 -4.62 -11.38
C PRO A 75 21.38 -3.28 -12.10
N ALA A 76 20.38 -3.08 -12.97
CA ALA A 76 20.20 -1.81 -13.68
C ALA A 76 20.02 -0.61 -12.73
N TRP A 77 19.44 -0.85 -11.54
CA TRP A 77 19.29 0.11 -10.46
C TRP A 77 19.89 -0.46 -9.17
N PRO A 78 21.19 -0.20 -8.89
CA PRO A 78 21.80 -0.63 -7.64
C PRO A 78 21.20 0.16 -6.47
N HIS A 79 20.86 -0.55 -5.40
CA HIS A 79 20.30 0.05 -4.19
C HIS A 79 21.34 0.90 -3.45
N PRO A 80 20.98 2.10 -2.97
CA PRO A 80 21.88 2.93 -2.17
C PRO A 80 22.12 2.33 -0.77
N VAL A 81 23.38 2.12 -0.40
CA VAL A 81 23.71 1.54 0.92
C VAL A 81 23.31 2.48 2.06
N TYR A 82 22.50 1.98 2.98
CA TYR A 82 22.07 2.69 4.19
C TYR A 82 22.87 2.24 5.42
N THR A 83 23.22 3.20 6.27
CA THR A 83 23.75 2.90 7.60
C THR A 83 22.62 2.63 8.59
N GLU A 84 22.90 1.83 9.62
CA GLU A 84 21.93 1.54 10.67
C GLU A 84 21.45 2.82 11.37
N LYS A 85 22.34 3.80 11.58
CA LYS A 85 21.99 5.10 12.13
C LYS A 85 20.97 5.83 11.25
N GLN A 86 21.21 5.91 9.94
CA GLN A 86 20.28 6.55 9.01
C GLN A 86 18.90 5.89 9.03
N MET A 87 18.83 4.56 9.06
CA MET A 87 17.55 3.83 9.11
C MET A 87 16.81 4.04 10.43
N ASN A 88 17.54 4.13 11.55
CA ASN A 88 16.96 4.37 12.88
C ASN A 88 16.47 5.81 13.06
N ASP A 89 17.11 6.78 12.40
CA ASP A 89 16.74 8.21 12.47
C ASP A 89 15.45 8.55 11.69
N ILE A 90 14.88 7.58 10.97
CA ILE A 90 13.64 7.75 10.18
C ILE A 90 12.44 7.97 11.09
N LYS A 91 11.77 9.11 10.87
CA LYS A 91 10.60 9.53 11.63
C LYS A 91 9.32 9.43 10.81
N ILE A 92 8.23 9.13 11.51
CA ILE A 92 6.87 9.40 11.02
C ILE A 92 6.74 10.92 10.94
N ALA A 93 6.34 11.41 9.77
CA ALA A 93 6.15 12.82 9.50
C ALA A 93 4.96 12.96 8.56
N HIS A 94 4.29 14.11 8.64
CA HIS A 94 3.12 14.42 7.84
C HIS A 94 3.32 15.77 7.15
N ARG A 95 3.09 15.84 5.84
CA ARG A 95 3.03 17.12 5.13
C ARG A 95 1.62 17.71 5.23
N GLU A 96 1.51 18.94 5.72
CA GLU A 96 0.22 19.64 5.73
C GLU A 96 -0.26 19.98 4.31
N THR A 97 -1.58 19.98 4.11
CA THR A 97 -2.18 20.33 2.82
C THR A 97 -2.10 21.83 2.60
N LYS A 98 -1.28 22.28 1.63
CA LYS A 98 -1.11 23.71 1.33
C LYS A 98 -2.08 24.23 0.27
N ASN A 99 -2.63 23.36 -0.57
CA ASN A 99 -3.46 23.73 -1.71
C ASN A 99 -4.55 22.68 -2.00
N TRP A 100 -5.42 22.96 -2.96
CA TRP A 100 -6.53 22.06 -3.32
C TRP A 100 -6.07 20.69 -3.82
N SER A 101 -5.00 20.64 -4.63
CA SER A 101 -4.42 19.38 -5.12
C SER A 101 -3.92 18.51 -3.95
N ASP A 102 -3.27 19.12 -2.95
CA ASP A 102 -2.84 18.44 -1.74
C ASP A 102 -4.05 17.90 -0.94
N TRP A 103 -5.13 18.68 -0.85
CA TRP A 103 -6.35 18.26 -0.15
C TRP A 103 -7.04 17.09 -0.85
N VAL A 104 -7.13 17.12 -2.19
CA VAL A 104 -7.68 16.02 -2.99
C VAL A 104 -6.84 14.75 -2.81
N ALA A 105 -5.52 14.87 -2.92
CA ALA A 105 -4.59 13.76 -2.75
C ALA A 105 -4.72 13.12 -1.36
N LEU A 106 -4.70 13.93 -0.30
CA LEU A 106 -4.82 13.42 1.08
C LEU A 106 -6.18 12.78 1.33
N SER A 107 -7.26 13.38 0.79
CA SER A 107 -8.61 12.82 0.91
C SER A 107 -8.72 11.47 0.23
N ALA A 108 -8.15 11.32 -0.97
CA ALA A 108 -8.10 10.05 -1.69
C ALA A 108 -7.36 8.97 -0.90
N VAL A 109 -6.16 9.27 -0.36
CA VAL A 109 -5.41 8.32 0.49
C VAL A 109 -6.21 7.93 1.73
N ARG A 110 -6.86 8.88 2.40
CA ARG A 110 -7.68 8.58 3.59
C ARG A 110 -8.86 7.68 3.26
N ILE A 111 -9.54 7.92 2.14
CA ILE A 111 -10.66 7.08 1.67
C ILE A 111 -10.16 5.68 1.32
N LEU A 112 -9.05 5.56 0.58
CA LEU A 112 -8.47 4.26 0.21
C LEU A 112 -8.04 3.48 1.44
N ARG A 113 -7.32 4.12 2.37
CA ARG A 113 -6.91 3.50 3.63
C ARG A 113 -8.11 3.05 4.44
N TRP A 114 -9.11 3.91 4.61
CA TRP A 114 -10.34 3.55 5.32
C TRP A 114 -11.06 2.37 4.66
N SER A 115 -11.16 2.37 3.33
CA SER A 115 -11.81 1.30 2.57
C SER A 115 -11.05 -0.02 2.69
N PHE A 116 -9.72 0.03 2.57
CA PHE A 116 -8.85 -1.13 2.67
C PHE A 116 -8.84 -1.72 4.08
N ASP A 117 -8.66 -0.87 5.10
CA ASP A 117 -8.67 -1.30 6.50
C ASP A 117 -10.05 -1.87 6.88
N ARG A 118 -11.14 -1.28 6.37
CA ARG A 118 -12.48 -1.83 6.54
C ARG A 118 -12.65 -3.19 5.86
N ALA A 119 -12.20 -3.34 4.61
CA ALA A 119 -12.33 -4.56 3.84
C ALA A 119 -11.48 -5.72 4.40
N THR A 120 -10.32 -5.39 4.98
CA THR A 120 -9.40 -6.37 5.59
C THR A 120 -9.69 -6.62 7.08
N GLY A 121 -10.55 -5.80 7.69
CA GLY A 121 -10.83 -5.85 9.13
C GLY A 121 -9.67 -5.35 10.00
N TYR A 122 -8.68 -4.64 9.41
CA TYR A 122 -7.55 -4.07 10.12
C TYR A 122 -8.00 -2.91 11.02
N LYS A 123 -7.54 -2.91 12.29
CA LYS A 123 -7.78 -1.83 13.26
C LYS A 123 -6.49 -1.52 14.00
N HIS A 124 -6.22 -0.24 14.22
CA HIS A 124 -5.01 0.23 14.88
C HIS A 124 -5.27 1.50 15.69
N ASP A 125 -4.37 1.81 16.62
CA ASP A 125 -4.45 3.04 17.41
C ASP A 125 -4.11 4.27 16.54
N LYS A 126 -5.04 5.23 16.50
CA LYS A 126 -4.88 6.48 15.78
C LYS A 126 -3.78 7.36 16.39
N GLN A 127 -3.49 7.25 17.69
CA GLN A 127 -2.47 8.08 18.34
C GLN A 127 -1.04 7.74 17.86
N VAL A 128 -0.80 6.48 17.52
CA VAL A 128 0.47 6.04 16.89
C VAL A 128 0.58 6.57 15.45
N ALA A 129 -0.53 6.63 14.70
CA ALA A 129 -0.54 7.22 13.34
C ALA A 129 -0.14 8.71 13.36
N LEU A 130 -0.49 9.41 14.43
CA LEU A 130 -0.24 10.84 14.62
C LEU A 130 1.13 11.13 15.26
N GLY A 131 1.96 10.11 15.53
CA GLY A 131 3.24 10.25 16.20
C GLY A 131 3.14 10.70 17.67
N LYS A 132 1.95 10.61 18.28
CA LYS A 132 1.66 11.12 19.64
C LYS A 132 1.71 10.05 20.72
N ALA A 133 1.88 8.78 20.37
CA ALA A 133 1.93 7.67 21.32
C ALA A 133 2.97 6.62 20.90
N ASN A 134 3.57 5.97 21.90
CA ASN A 134 4.45 4.83 21.69
C ASN A 134 3.63 3.60 21.25
N PRO A 135 4.04 2.89 20.18
CA PRO A 135 3.37 1.67 19.69
C PRO A 135 3.39 0.48 20.66
N ALA A 136 4.03 0.62 21.83
CA ALA A 136 4.17 -0.42 22.85
C ALA A 136 2.87 -0.71 23.64
N ASN A 137 1.91 0.23 23.70
CA ASN A 137 0.67 0.04 24.49
C ASN A 137 -0.52 -0.42 23.62
N PRO A 138 -1.24 -1.50 24.01
CA PRO A 138 -2.07 -2.28 23.08
C PRO A 138 -3.52 -1.80 22.92
N PRO A 139 -4.14 -1.98 21.74
CA PRO A 139 -5.58 -2.24 21.65
C PRO A 139 -5.89 -3.70 22.03
N LYS A 140 -7.12 -3.96 22.49
CA LYS A 140 -7.62 -5.28 22.94
C LYS A 140 -7.14 -6.46 22.08
N GLN A 141 -6.78 -7.56 22.74
CA GLN A 141 -6.18 -8.83 22.23
C GLN A 141 -6.79 -9.41 20.93
N TYR A 142 -8.06 -9.09 20.63
CA TYR A 142 -8.76 -9.52 19.41
C TYR A 142 -8.26 -8.86 18.10
N PHE A 143 -7.47 -7.78 18.19
CA PHE A 143 -6.91 -7.07 17.03
C PHE A 143 -5.40 -7.30 16.83
N ALA A 144 -4.81 -8.29 17.51
CA ALA A 144 -3.39 -8.60 17.37
C ALA A 144 -3.03 -8.96 15.91
N MET A 145 -1.98 -8.31 15.41
CA MET A 145 -1.39 -8.60 14.12
C MET A 145 -0.42 -9.77 14.27
N THR A 146 -0.71 -10.86 13.57
CA THR A 146 0.21 -12.00 13.44
C THR A 146 1.15 -11.78 12.27
N SER A 147 2.26 -12.52 12.20
CA SER A 147 3.17 -12.53 11.05
C SER A 147 2.42 -12.69 9.72
N ASP A 148 1.51 -13.67 9.67
CA ASP A 148 0.64 -13.95 8.53
C ASP A 148 -0.17 -12.74 8.05
N LYS A 149 -0.78 -12.01 8.98
CA LYS A 149 -1.60 -10.82 8.64
C LYS A 149 -0.73 -9.69 8.13
N TRP A 150 0.45 -9.48 8.72
CA TRP A 150 1.40 -8.49 8.24
C TRP A 150 1.88 -8.83 6.83
N LEU A 151 2.29 -10.07 6.56
CA LEU A 151 2.74 -10.49 5.22
C LEU A 151 1.64 -10.38 4.17
N ILE A 152 0.40 -10.76 4.50
CA ILE A 152 -0.74 -10.56 3.58
C ILE A 152 -0.91 -9.07 3.26
N ARG A 153 -0.82 -8.20 4.28
CA ARG A 153 -0.95 -6.75 4.09
C ARG A 153 0.18 -6.22 3.21
N PHE A 154 1.43 -6.57 3.49
CA PHE A 154 2.58 -6.14 2.69
C PHE A 154 2.44 -6.63 1.25
N ILE A 155 2.31 -7.94 1.02
CA ILE A 155 2.19 -8.50 -0.34
C ILE A 155 1.06 -7.82 -1.14
N PHE A 156 -0.07 -7.53 -0.51
CA PHE A 156 -1.16 -6.83 -1.19
C PHE A 156 -0.78 -5.40 -1.58
N LEU A 157 -0.28 -4.62 -0.61
CA LEU A 157 0.02 -3.20 -0.83
C LEU A 157 1.20 -3.02 -1.79
N GLU A 158 2.28 -3.78 -1.61
CA GLU A 158 3.46 -3.76 -2.49
C GLU A 158 3.13 -4.17 -3.93
N SER A 159 2.12 -5.02 -4.12
CA SER A 159 1.65 -5.37 -5.48
C SER A 159 0.99 -4.21 -6.24
N ILE A 160 0.63 -3.15 -5.53
CA ILE A 160 0.01 -1.94 -6.08
C ILE A 160 1.01 -0.77 -6.03
N ALA A 161 1.88 -0.71 -5.02
CA ALA A 161 2.87 0.36 -4.82
C ALA A 161 3.84 0.52 -5.99
N GLY A 162 4.18 -0.55 -6.71
CA GLY A 162 5.02 -0.45 -7.92
C GLY A 162 4.34 0.15 -9.17
N VAL A 163 3.03 0.43 -9.13
CA VAL A 163 2.26 0.93 -10.29
C VAL A 163 2.48 2.43 -10.56
N PRO A 164 2.39 3.34 -9.58
CA PRO A 164 2.51 4.79 -9.80
C PRO A 164 3.80 5.21 -10.47
N GLY A 165 4.96 4.76 -9.98
CA GLY A 165 6.27 5.06 -10.57
C GLY A 165 6.35 4.62 -12.04
N MET A 166 5.87 3.40 -12.34
CA MET A 166 5.85 2.87 -13.71
C MET A 166 4.96 3.69 -14.64
N VAL A 167 3.75 4.05 -14.19
CA VAL A 167 2.81 4.87 -14.98
C VAL A 167 3.38 6.27 -15.23
N GLY A 168 3.92 6.91 -14.19
CA GLY A 168 4.55 8.22 -14.29
C GLY A 168 5.73 8.21 -15.26
N ALA A 169 6.65 7.25 -15.10
CA ALA A 169 7.77 7.05 -16.00
C ALA A 169 7.33 6.83 -17.45
N MET A 170 6.36 5.93 -17.69
CA MET A 170 5.84 5.63 -19.03
C MET A 170 5.25 6.89 -19.68
N LEU A 171 4.41 7.64 -18.97
CA LEU A 171 3.75 8.83 -19.52
C LEU A 171 4.76 9.94 -19.82
N ARG A 172 5.75 10.14 -18.95
CA ARG A 172 6.85 11.08 -19.16
C ARG A 172 7.76 10.65 -20.31
N HIS A 173 8.06 9.36 -20.42
CA HIS A 173 8.82 8.79 -21.53
C HIS A 173 8.15 9.07 -22.87
N LEU A 174 6.87 8.73 -23.01
CA LEU A 174 6.10 9.04 -24.22
C LEU A 174 5.99 10.54 -24.48
N HIS A 175 5.98 11.37 -23.44
CA HIS A 175 5.98 12.84 -23.56
C HIS A 175 7.30 13.38 -24.11
N SER A 176 8.42 12.89 -23.57
CA SER A 176 9.77 13.22 -24.04
C SER A 176 9.95 12.83 -25.51
N LEU A 177 9.52 11.63 -25.90
CA LEU A 177 9.59 11.16 -27.29
C LEU A 177 8.74 12.03 -28.23
N ARG A 178 7.46 12.27 -27.92
CA ARG A 178 6.56 13.02 -28.82
C ARG A 178 6.89 14.52 -28.91
N LYS A 179 7.49 15.09 -27.87
CA LYS A 179 7.97 16.49 -27.90
C LYS A 179 9.43 16.63 -28.37
N LEU A 180 10.15 15.52 -28.55
CA LEU A 180 11.59 15.49 -28.87
C LEU A 180 12.42 16.33 -27.89
N ARG A 181 12.14 16.20 -26.59
CA ARG A 181 12.79 16.96 -25.51
C ARG A 181 13.40 16.02 -24.47
N ARG A 182 14.43 16.49 -23.77
CA ARG A 182 14.95 15.79 -22.59
C ARG A 182 13.91 15.82 -21.46
N ASP A 183 13.92 14.76 -20.67
CA ASP A 183 13.03 14.61 -19.50
C ASP A 183 13.61 15.22 -18.21
N ASN A 184 14.93 15.46 -18.19
CA ASN A 184 15.66 16.00 -17.04
C ASN A 184 15.67 15.08 -15.80
N GLY A 185 15.72 13.76 -16.02
CA GLY A 185 16.04 12.78 -14.98
C GLY A 185 14.85 12.25 -14.18
N TRP A 186 13.62 12.56 -14.55
CA TRP A 186 12.42 12.10 -13.84
C TRP A 186 12.09 10.64 -14.15
N ILE A 187 12.19 10.22 -15.42
CA ILE A 187 11.86 8.86 -15.89
C ILE A 187 12.69 7.83 -15.12
N GLU A 188 14.00 8.06 -14.98
CA GLU A 188 14.91 7.13 -14.31
C GLU A 188 14.53 6.92 -12.84
N THR A 189 14.32 7.99 -12.09
CA THR A 189 13.90 7.90 -10.68
C THR A 189 12.55 7.20 -10.51
N LEU A 190 11.59 7.46 -11.40
CA LEU A 190 10.27 6.83 -11.32
C LEU A 190 10.29 5.34 -11.71
N LEU A 191 11.15 4.94 -12.65
CA LEU A 191 11.39 3.53 -12.94
C LEU A 191 12.12 2.83 -11.79
N GLU A 192 13.09 3.51 -11.18
CA GLU A 192 13.83 3.00 -10.03
C GLU A 192 12.92 2.77 -8.83
N GLU A 193 12.03 3.73 -8.50
CA GLU A 193 11.01 3.59 -7.47
C GLU A 193 10.11 2.37 -7.74
N ALA A 194 9.56 2.26 -8.96
CA ALA A 194 8.73 1.11 -9.33
C ALA A 194 9.49 -0.24 -9.27
N TYR A 195 10.80 -0.23 -9.54
CA TYR A 195 11.64 -1.40 -9.39
C TYR A 195 11.85 -1.76 -7.92
N ASN A 196 12.12 -0.77 -7.06
CA ASN A 196 12.32 -0.95 -5.63
C ASN A 196 11.06 -1.53 -4.94
N GLU A 197 9.88 -0.97 -5.21
CA GLU A 197 8.59 -1.50 -4.73
C GLU A 197 8.35 -2.96 -5.16
N ARG A 198 8.76 -3.30 -6.39
CA ARG A 198 8.69 -4.69 -6.85
C ARG A 198 9.66 -5.60 -6.09
N MET A 199 10.82 -5.09 -5.66
CA MET A 199 11.74 -5.85 -4.81
C MET A 199 11.18 -6.07 -3.40
N HIS A 200 10.38 -5.13 -2.86
CA HIS A 200 9.61 -5.35 -1.63
C HIS A 200 8.66 -6.54 -1.80
N LEU A 201 7.83 -6.49 -2.84
CA LEU A 201 6.88 -7.57 -3.15
C LEU A 201 7.56 -8.93 -3.30
N LEU A 202 8.60 -9.01 -4.13
CA LEU A 202 9.30 -10.28 -4.40
C LEU A 202 9.99 -10.83 -3.15
N THR A 203 10.45 -9.95 -2.26
CA THR A 203 11.00 -10.34 -0.96
C THR A 203 9.92 -10.95 -0.07
N PHE A 204 8.77 -10.28 0.11
CA PHE A 204 7.70 -10.83 0.96
C PHE A 204 7.07 -12.11 0.39
N LEU A 205 7.08 -12.29 -0.93
CA LEU A 205 6.65 -13.54 -1.57
C LEU A 205 7.55 -14.74 -1.24
N LYS A 206 8.81 -14.53 -0.83
CA LYS A 206 9.67 -15.60 -0.29
C LYS A 206 9.24 -16.05 1.11
N LEU A 207 8.55 -15.19 1.85
CA LEU A 207 8.08 -15.47 3.20
C LEU A 207 6.66 -16.02 3.20
N ARG A 208 5.81 -15.61 2.25
CA ARG A 208 4.43 -16.09 2.14
C ARG A 208 3.93 -16.14 0.71
N ASN A 209 3.29 -17.25 0.36
CA ASN A 209 2.58 -17.38 -0.91
C ASN A 209 1.12 -16.90 -0.79
N PRO A 210 0.66 -15.98 -1.66
CA PRO A 210 -0.73 -15.55 -1.68
C PRO A 210 -1.62 -16.66 -2.25
N GLY A 211 -2.75 -16.92 -1.59
CA GLY A 211 -3.79 -17.83 -2.07
C GLY A 211 -4.50 -17.31 -3.33
N TRP A 212 -5.25 -18.18 -4.00
CA TRP A 212 -5.91 -17.85 -5.29
C TRP A 212 -6.83 -16.63 -5.20
N PHE A 213 -7.58 -16.49 -4.11
CA PHE A 213 -8.49 -15.37 -3.90
C PHE A 213 -7.73 -14.04 -3.81
N MET A 214 -6.62 -14.01 -3.06
CA MET A 214 -5.77 -12.82 -2.96
C MET A 214 -5.18 -12.44 -4.31
N ARG A 215 -4.73 -13.43 -5.10
CA ARG A 215 -4.22 -13.19 -6.46
C ARG A 215 -5.29 -12.57 -7.38
N PHE A 216 -6.52 -13.06 -7.31
CA PHE A 216 -7.65 -12.48 -8.03
C PHE A 216 -7.92 -11.04 -7.60
N MET A 217 -7.89 -10.76 -6.30
CA MET A 217 -8.04 -9.40 -5.78
C MET A 217 -6.92 -8.47 -6.22
N ILE A 218 -5.66 -8.93 -6.27
CA ILE A 218 -4.53 -8.17 -6.80
C ILE A 218 -4.77 -7.81 -8.26
N LEU A 219 -5.19 -8.77 -9.09
CA LEU A 219 -5.49 -8.53 -10.50
C LEU A 219 -6.60 -7.48 -10.68
N GLY A 220 -7.69 -7.60 -9.92
CA GLY A 220 -8.78 -6.63 -9.94
C GLY A 220 -8.36 -5.24 -9.44
N ALA A 221 -7.59 -5.19 -8.35
CA ALA A 221 -7.10 -3.95 -7.77
C ALA A 221 -6.13 -3.23 -8.72
N GLN A 222 -5.19 -3.96 -9.34
CA GLN A 222 -4.32 -3.41 -10.37
C GLN A 222 -5.11 -2.92 -11.59
N GLY A 223 -6.10 -3.69 -12.05
CA GLY A 223 -6.96 -3.28 -13.17
C GLY A 223 -7.68 -1.94 -12.91
N VAL A 224 -8.22 -1.73 -11.72
CA VAL A 224 -8.89 -0.47 -11.36
C VAL A 224 -7.86 0.65 -11.10
N PHE A 225 -6.85 0.37 -10.28
CA PHE A 225 -5.89 1.38 -9.83
C PHE A 225 -4.99 1.88 -10.95
N PHE A 226 -4.47 0.99 -11.80
CA PHE A 226 -3.66 1.37 -12.97
C PHE A 226 -4.42 2.34 -13.87
N ASN A 227 -5.64 1.99 -14.27
CA ASN A 227 -6.44 2.83 -15.18
C ASN A 227 -6.83 4.17 -14.52
N GLY A 228 -7.26 4.14 -13.25
CA GLY A 228 -7.59 5.36 -12.51
C GLY A 228 -6.38 6.29 -12.32
N PHE A 229 -5.22 5.73 -11.94
CA PHE A 229 -4.00 6.49 -11.76
C PHE A 229 -3.45 7.02 -13.09
N PHE A 230 -3.49 6.23 -14.17
CA PHE A 230 -3.13 6.66 -15.52
C PHE A 230 -3.93 7.88 -15.97
N LEU A 231 -5.25 7.83 -15.87
CA LEU A 231 -6.11 8.97 -16.21
C LEU A 231 -5.84 10.18 -15.31
N SER A 232 -5.66 9.94 -14.01
CA SER A 232 -5.33 11.01 -13.05
C SER A 232 -4.00 11.68 -13.36
N TYR A 233 -2.98 10.91 -13.78
CA TYR A 233 -1.66 11.43 -14.11
C TYR A 233 -1.67 12.25 -15.40
N LEU A 234 -2.53 11.89 -16.37
CA LEU A 234 -2.76 12.72 -17.56
C LEU A 234 -3.39 14.08 -17.22
N ILE A 235 -4.25 14.14 -16.20
CA ILE A 235 -4.94 15.36 -15.78
C ILE A 235 -4.07 16.23 -14.86
N SER A 236 -3.49 15.63 -13.82
CA SER A 236 -2.74 16.34 -12.79
C SER A 236 -1.63 15.48 -12.21
N PRO A 237 -0.45 15.44 -12.86
CA PRO A 237 0.66 14.63 -12.36
C PRO A 237 1.22 15.18 -11.04
N ARG A 238 1.05 16.49 -10.75
CA ARG A 238 1.30 17.08 -9.42
C ARG A 238 0.46 16.41 -8.32
N THR A 239 -0.84 16.26 -8.55
CA THR A 239 -1.74 15.60 -7.59
C THR A 239 -1.37 14.14 -7.40
N CYS A 240 -1.01 13.44 -8.48
CA CYS A 240 -0.53 12.06 -8.42
C CYS A 240 0.73 11.89 -7.57
N HIS A 241 1.77 12.71 -7.76
CA HIS A 241 2.96 12.66 -6.90
C HIS A 241 2.61 12.98 -5.45
N ARG A 242 1.73 13.97 -5.21
CA ARG A 242 1.33 14.26 -3.83
C ARG A 242 0.55 13.11 -3.19
N PHE A 243 -0.28 12.42 -3.98
CA PHE A 243 -1.01 11.24 -3.55
C PHE A 243 -0.05 10.11 -3.17
N VAL A 244 0.95 9.81 -4.00
CA VAL A 244 1.99 8.82 -3.69
C VAL A 244 2.74 9.23 -2.42
N GLY A 245 3.18 10.49 -2.28
CA GLY A 245 3.83 10.98 -1.06
C GLY A 245 3.03 10.73 0.22
N TYR A 246 1.70 10.86 0.17
CA TYR A 246 0.82 10.51 1.30
C TYR A 246 0.62 8.99 1.48
N LEU A 247 0.67 8.18 0.41
CA LEU A 247 0.70 6.72 0.56
C LEU A 247 1.96 6.28 1.31
N GLU A 248 3.11 6.88 0.99
CA GLU A 248 4.37 6.49 1.62
C GLU A 248 4.51 7.00 3.06
N GLU A 249 3.84 8.10 3.41
CA GLU A 249 3.64 8.44 4.83
C GLU A 249 2.95 7.30 5.59
N GLU A 250 1.91 6.72 5.00
CA GLU A 250 1.18 5.60 5.59
C GLU A 250 1.96 4.29 5.57
N ALA A 251 2.83 4.07 4.56
CA ALA A 251 3.74 2.94 4.50
C ALA A 251 4.80 3.01 5.61
N VAL A 252 5.44 4.17 5.81
CA VAL A 252 6.38 4.40 6.93
C VAL A 252 5.71 4.13 8.29
N ILE A 253 4.47 4.56 8.48
CA ILE A 253 3.69 4.26 9.70
C ILE A 253 3.46 2.75 9.84
N THR A 254 3.05 2.08 8.75
CA THR A 254 2.78 0.65 8.73
C THR A 254 4.03 -0.17 9.10
N TYR A 255 5.19 0.11 8.50
CA TYR A 255 6.42 -0.61 8.83
C TYR A 255 6.95 -0.27 10.22
N THR A 256 6.83 0.98 10.67
CA THR A 256 7.19 1.36 12.06
C THR A 256 6.39 0.56 13.08
N ARG A 257 5.09 0.31 12.83
CA ARG A 257 4.27 -0.53 13.71
C ARG A 257 4.66 -1.99 13.68
N ALA A 258 4.95 -2.54 12.51
CA ALA A 258 5.39 -3.93 12.39
C ALA A 258 6.71 -4.16 13.13
N ILE A 259 7.67 -3.24 13.01
CA ILE A 259 8.93 -3.27 13.78
C ILE A 259 8.64 -3.20 15.28
N ALA A 260 7.75 -2.30 15.71
CA ALA A 260 7.38 -2.20 17.12
C ALA A 260 6.68 -3.45 17.67
N ASP A 261 5.90 -4.15 16.85
CA ASP A 261 5.29 -5.43 17.24
C ASP A 261 6.35 -6.54 17.41
N ILE A 262 7.40 -6.55 16.58
CA ILE A 262 8.57 -7.42 16.77
C ILE A 262 9.29 -7.06 18.08
N ASP A 263 9.63 -5.79 18.27
CA ASP A 263 10.39 -5.31 19.45
C ASP A 263 9.65 -5.55 20.77
N ALA A 264 8.31 -5.53 20.72
CA ALA A 264 7.46 -5.86 21.86
C ALA A 264 7.25 -7.39 22.06
N GLY A 265 7.89 -8.24 21.26
CA GLY A 265 7.79 -9.70 21.33
C GLY A 265 6.42 -10.27 20.93
N LYS A 266 5.60 -9.50 20.20
CA LYS A 266 4.25 -9.93 19.80
C LYS A 266 4.25 -10.92 18.62
N ILE A 267 5.35 -10.97 17.89
CA ILE A 267 5.56 -11.83 16.72
C ILE A 267 6.85 -12.63 16.95
N PRO A 268 6.87 -13.57 17.91
CA PRO A 268 8.09 -14.29 18.30
C PRO A 268 8.74 -15.05 17.14
N GLU A 269 7.95 -15.49 16.16
CA GLU A 269 8.42 -16.16 14.95
C GLU A 269 9.32 -15.28 14.06
N TRP A 270 9.35 -13.96 14.26
CA TRP A 270 10.17 -13.02 13.48
C TRP A 270 11.47 -12.61 14.16
N ASN A 271 11.65 -12.92 15.44
CA ASN A 271 12.84 -12.50 16.20
C ASN A 271 14.13 -13.09 15.63
N GLU A 272 14.06 -14.34 15.16
CA GLU A 272 15.21 -15.10 14.64
C GLU A 272 15.05 -15.46 13.16
N LEU A 273 13.99 -14.96 12.50
CA LEU A 273 13.73 -15.26 11.09
C LEU A 273 14.79 -14.56 10.22
N PRO A 274 15.65 -15.30 9.48
CA PRO A 274 16.61 -14.68 8.58
C PRO A 274 15.90 -13.95 7.43
N ALA A 275 16.48 -12.83 6.99
CA ALA A 275 16.05 -12.15 5.79
C ALA A 275 16.27 -13.04 4.55
N PRO A 276 15.34 -13.07 3.58
CA PRO A 276 15.52 -13.86 2.35
C PRO A 276 16.76 -13.44 1.54
N ASP A 277 17.39 -14.38 0.82
CA ASP A 277 18.60 -14.09 0.01
C ASP A 277 18.40 -12.97 -1.02
N ILE A 278 17.20 -12.87 -1.60
CA ILE A 278 16.85 -11.79 -2.53
C ILE A 278 16.98 -10.42 -1.87
N ALA A 279 16.61 -10.31 -0.60
CA ALA A 279 16.74 -9.09 0.18
C ALA A 279 18.19 -8.81 0.52
N ILE A 280 18.91 -9.82 1.03
CA ILE A 280 20.32 -9.70 1.39
C ILE A 280 21.14 -9.18 0.21
N ASN A 281 20.91 -9.73 -0.99
CA ASN A 281 21.61 -9.32 -2.19
C ASN A 281 21.19 -7.93 -2.69
N TYR A 282 19.90 -7.60 -2.63
CA TYR A 282 19.40 -6.32 -3.13
C TYR A 282 19.83 -5.14 -2.24
N TRP A 283 19.60 -5.23 -0.94
CA TRP A 283 19.94 -4.19 0.05
C TRP A 283 21.38 -4.28 0.57
N GLN A 284 22.17 -5.24 0.09
CA GLN A 284 23.53 -5.52 0.57
C GLN A 284 23.60 -5.66 2.10
N MET A 285 22.66 -6.43 2.65
CA MET A 285 22.48 -6.56 4.10
C MET A 285 23.66 -7.29 4.74
N LYS A 286 23.93 -6.97 6.02
CA LYS A 286 24.91 -7.72 6.83
C LYS A 286 24.57 -9.21 6.89
N LYS A 287 25.59 -10.06 6.97
CA LYS A 287 25.40 -11.51 7.14
C LYS A 287 24.59 -11.79 8.41
N GLY A 288 23.58 -12.65 8.30
CA GLY A 288 22.69 -12.98 9.43
C GLY A 288 21.65 -11.90 9.72
N ALA A 289 21.38 -10.97 8.79
CA ALA A 289 20.27 -10.03 8.91
C ALA A 289 18.93 -10.74 9.13
N THR A 290 18.11 -10.16 9.99
CA THR A 290 16.83 -10.69 10.44
C THR A 290 15.66 -10.04 9.71
N MET A 291 14.45 -10.56 9.93
CA MET A 291 13.20 -9.94 9.48
C MET A 291 13.07 -8.49 9.98
N ARG A 292 13.52 -8.21 11.21
CA ARG A 292 13.55 -6.85 11.77
C ARG A 292 14.47 -5.92 10.97
N ASP A 293 15.67 -6.40 10.62
CA ASP A 293 16.61 -5.63 9.78
C ASP A 293 15.99 -5.35 8.41
N LEU A 294 15.37 -6.36 7.78
CA LEU A 294 14.67 -6.21 6.50
C LEU A 294 13.59 -5.12 6.57
N LEU A 295 12.73 -5.13 7.59
CA LEU A 295 11.69 -4.10 7.71
C LEU A 295 12.27 -2.68 7.91
N ASN A 296 13.45 -2.54 8.50
CA ASN A 296 14.12 -1.24 8.59
C ASN A 296 14.57 -0.72 7.22
N TYR A 297 15.11 -1.59 6.35
CA TYR A 297 15.47 -1.24 4.99
C TYR A 297 14.25 -0.85 4.15
N VAL A 298 13.19 -1.66 4.19
CA VAL A 298 11.94 -1.37 3.46
C VAL A 298 11.35 -0.04 3.95
N ARG A 299 11.22 0.17 5.27
CA ARG A 299 10.77 1.45 5.84
C ARG A 299 11.62 2.64 5.36
N ALA A 300 12.91 2.41 5.13
CA ALA A 300 13.83 3.44 4.69
C ALA A 300 13.63 3.83 3.23
N ASP A 301 13.34 2.85 2.37
CA ASP A 301 12.93 3.10 1.00
C ASP A 301 11.59 3.85 0.96
N GLU A 302 10.60 3.46 1.77
CA GLU A 302 9.32 4.21 1.85
C GLU A 302 9.51 5.66 2.29
N ALA A 303 10.40 5.89 3.26
CA ALA A 303 10.70 7.24 3.72
C ALA A 303 11.36 8.07 2.61
N LYS A 304 12.13 7.43 1.73
CA LYS A 304 12.73 8.07 0.56
C LYS A 304 11.70 8.35 -0.53
N HIS A 305 10.85 7.38 -0.87
CA HIS A 305 9.77 7.56 -1.84
C HIS A 305 8.81 8.68 -1.42
N ARG A 306 8.49 8.76 -0.11
CA ARG A 306 7.74 9.87 0.50
C ARG A 306 8.39 11.22 0.19
N GLU A 307 9.67 11.37 0.52
CA GLU A 307 10.41 12.62 0.29
C GLU A 307 10.45 12.98 -1.19
N VAL A 308 10.78 12.01 -2.05
CA VAL A 308 10.90 12.20 -3.49
C VAL A 308 9.57 12.65 -4.06
N ASN A 309 8.48 11.92 -3.83
CA ASN A 309 7.17 12.24 -4.38
C ASN A 309 6.59 13.57 -3.84
N HIS A 310 6.77 13.87 -2.55
CA HIS A 310 6.40 15.20 -2.04
C HIS A 310 7.18 16.33 -2.70
N THR A 311 8.47 16.11 -2.99
CA THR A 311 9.32 17.07 -3.70
C THR A 311 8.91 17.22 -5.16
N LEU A 312 8.73 16.11 -5.89
CA LEU A 312 8.30 16.11 -7.29
C LEU A 312 6.93 16.78 -7.48
N ALA A 313 6.03 16.68 -6.49
CA ALA A 313 4.77 17.41 -6.48
C ALA A 313 4.95 18.94 -6.40
N ASN A 314 6.05 19.43 -5.82
CA ASN A 314 6.31 20.86 -5.67
C ASN A 314 6.93 21.49 -6.94
N LEU A 315 7.58 20.69 -7.78
CA LEU A 315 8.31 21.15 -8.97
C LEU A 315 7.40 21.38 -10.19
N ALA A 316 7.87 22.22 -11.10
CA ALA A 316 7.29 22.42 -12.43
C ALA A 316 7.83 21.36 -13.40
N GLN A 317 7.01 20.34 -13.62
CA GLN A 317 7.37 19.11 -14.34
C GLN A 317 7.95 19.27 -15.76
N GLU A 318 7.66 20.39 -16.43
CA GLU A 318 8.13 20.65 -17.79
C GLU A 318 9.50 21.31 -17.86
N VAL A 319 9.93 22.00 -16.79
CA VAL A 319 11.12 22.87 -16.81
C VAL A 319 12.13 22.53 -15.72
N ASP A 320 11.67 22.07 -14.56
CA ASP A 320 12.57 21.81 -13.44
C ASP A 320 13.25 20.44 -13.59
N PRO A 321 14.58 20.38 -13.43
CA PRO A 321 15.29 19.10 -13.39
C PRO A 321 14.95 18.33 -12.11
N ASN A 322 15.06 16.99 -12.17
CA ASN A 322 14.92 16.16 -10.99
C ASN A 322 16.13 16.41 -10.04
N PRO A 323 15.91 16.96 -8.83
CA PRO A 323 17.00 17.37 -7.97
C PRO A 323 17.78 16.22 -7.33
N PHE A 324 17.21 15.01 -7.30
CA PHE A 324 17.85 13.84 -6.70
C PHE A 324 18.94 13.21 -7.58
N LEU A 325 19.01 13.59 -8.87
CA LEU A 325 20.05 13.16 -9.81
C LEU A 325 21.08 14.26 -10.11
N ILE A 326 20.92 15.47 -9.55
CA ILE A 326 21.84 16.57 -9.78
C ILE A 326 23.14 16.32 -9.01
N LYS A 327 24.28 16.37 -9.71
CA LYS A 327 25.60 16.41 -9.09
C LYS A 327 25.93 17.85 -8.70
N TYR A 328 25.90 18.10 -7.39
CA TYR A 328 26.23 19.38 -6.79
C TYR A 328 27.74 19.49 -6.59
N GLU A 329 28.36 20.56 -7.09
CA GLU A 329 29.78 20.92 -6.88
C GLU A 329 29.90 21.83 -5.64
N VAL A 330 29.29 21.40 -4.54
CA VAL A 330 29.19 22.17 -3.29
C VAL A 330 29.79 21.28 -2.19
N PRO A 331 30.41 21.82 -1.12
CA PRO A 331 30.99 20.98 -0.07
C PRO A 331 29.94 20.01 0.47
N GLU A 332 30.36 18.78 0.79
CA GLU A 332 29.47 17.66 1.15
C GLU A 332 28.50 17.99 2.30
N ILE A 333 28.83 19.01 3.10
CA ILE A 333 28.16 19.47 4.32
C ILE A 333 26.82 20.19 4.06
N VAL A 334 26.54 20.70 2.85
CA VAL A 334 25.30 21.47 2.60
C VAL A 334 24.11 20.53 2.40
N GLU A 335 23.06 20.69 3.22
CA GLU A 335 21.80 19.95 3.10
C GLU A 335 21.19 20.11 1.71
N ARG A 336 20.87 18.99 1.05
CA ARG A 336 20.36 18.98 -0.32
C ARG A 336 19.62 17.69 -0.66
N PRO A 337 18.78 17.68 -1.70
CA PRO A 337 18.21 16.45 -2.24
C PRO A 337 19.32 15.51 -2.72
N VAL A 338 19.38 14.31 -2.13
CA VAL A 338 20.33 13.25 -2.50
C VAL A 338 19.59 11.94 -2.71
N LYS A 339 20.16 11.00 -3.46
CA LYS A 339 19.54 9.68 -3.66
C LYS A 339 19.42 8.86 -2.36
N GLY A 340 20.44 8.93 -1.49
CA GLY A 340 20.46 8.22 -0.22
C GLY A 340 19.72 8.94 0.92
N LEU A 341 20.09 8.57 2.15
CA LEU A 341 19.50 9.07 3.40
C LEU A 341 20.43 10.04 4.16
N GLN A 342 21.44 10.60 3.51
CA GLN A 342 22.38 11.55 4.16
C GLN A 342 21.65 12.82 4.60
N PHE A 343 20.79 13.35 3.72
CA PHE A 343 19.92 14.47 3.99
C PHE A 343 18.50 14.05 3.66
N THR A 344 17.64 14.06 4.67
CA THR A 344 16.23 13.66 4.50
C THR A 344 15.32 14.80 4.89
N LYS A 345 14.37 15.11 4.02
CA LYS A 345 13.29 16.06 4.30
C LYS A 345 11.95 15.34 4.17
N PRO A 346 11.41 14.79 5.28
CA PRO A 346 10.21 13.95 5.24
C PRO A 346 8.97 14.57 4.58
N THR A 347 8.85 15.91 4.64
CA THR A 347 7.76 16.66 4.02
C THR A 347 8.06 17.06 2.56
N GLY A 348 9.15 16.60 1.97
CA GLY A 348 9.66 17.03 0.67
C GLY A 348 10.29 18.43 0.68
N TRP A 349 11.13 18.67 -0.31
CA TRP A 349 11.78 19.96 -0.57
C TRP A 349 10.82 20.90 -1.29
N ASP A 350 10.77 22.16 -0.84
CA ASP A 350 9.98 23.17 -1.53
C ASP A 350 10.77 23.64 -2.78
N ARG A 351 10.05 24.04 -3.83
CA ARG A 351 10.64 24.36 -5.15
C ARG A 351 11.73 25.42 -5.08
N GLU A 352 11.51 26.49 -4.30
CA GLU A 352 12.47 27.58 -4.18
C GLU A 352 13.80 27.16 -3.53
N GLU A 353 13.75 26.21 -2.60
CA GLU A 353 14.95 25.65 -1.96
C GLU A 353 15.79 24.90 -3.00
N VAL A 354 15.14 24.07 -3.81
CA VAL A 354 15.78 23.30 -4.88
C VAL A 354 16.41 24.24 -5.92
N LEU A 355 15.69 25.28 -6.34
CA LEU A 355 16.19 26.23 -7.34
C LEU A 355 17.35 27.08 -6.80
N THR A 356 17.30 27.49 -5.53
CA THR A 356 18.38 28.25 -4.88
C THR A 356 19.67 27.43 -4.79
N MET A 357 19.56 26.13 -4.49
CA MET A 357 20.71 25.23 -4.47
C MET A 357 21.30 25.02 -5.87
N ALA A 358 20.45 24.94 -6.90
CA ALA A 358 20.88 24.81 -8.28
C ALA A 358 21.58 26.09 -8.80
N SER A 359 21.12 27.29 -8.42
CA SER A 359 21.71 28.56 -8.87
C SER A 359 23.02 28.92 -8.17
N THR A 360 23.26 28.39 -6.97
CA THR A 360 24.57 28.54 -6.29
C THR A 360 25.71 27.91 -7.09
N LYS A 361 25.40 26.92 -7.96
CA LYS A 361 26.35 26.32 -8.91
C LYS A 361 26.93 27.32 -9.92
N THR A 362 26.17 28.37 -10.29
CA THR A 362 26.59 29.34 -11.32
C THR A 362 27.48 30.48 -10.81
N ASN A 363 27.64 30.64 -9.49
CA ASN A 363 28.36 31.76 -8.88
C ASN A 363 29.70 31.40 -8.22
N MET A 364 30.17 30.15 -8.33
CA MET A 364 31.53 29.82 -7.91
C MET A 364 32.50 30.10 -9.08
N PRO A 365 33.53 30.95 -8.89
CA PRO A 365 34.53 31.17 -9.93
C PRO A 365 35.28 29.85 -10.23
N MET A 366 35.43 29.53 -11.52
CA MET A 366 36.23 28.40 -12.01
C MET A 366 37.68 28.49 -11.58
#